data_AF-A0A9X1XQ22-F1
#
_entry.id   AF-A0A9X1XQ22-F1
#
_cell.length_a   1.000
_cell.length_b   1.000
_cell.length_c   1.000
_cell.angle_alpha   90.00
_cell.angle_beta   90.00
_cell.angle_gamma   90.00
#
_symmetry.space_group_name_H-M   'P 1'
#
loop_
_entity.id
_entity.type
_entity.pdbx_description
1 polymer ?
#
loop_
_entity_poly.entity_id
_entity_poly.type
_entity_poly.pdbx_seq_one_letter_code
_entity_poly.pdbx_strand_id
1 'polypeptide(L)'
;MKRICSAFILSVVSIISLSIAPAALSQTSSDESVSTLFNQTSVDAVISVAYQTKSTRYSEFAQLFNLCQKHPVDERCGEEYKLKKSHYEIAKSNHGALVMVNTPEFRSLFMPPVNYPEFVGSLTALGYLSEEQEQEKLKQEQVLAALNQWLDLNGFDQTTEIYFMHALLVRAQELSQQLDNRG
;
A
#
# COMPACT_ATOMS: atom_id res chain seq x y z
N MET A 1 44.82 48.93 51.28
CA MET A 1 43.47 49.46 51.57
C MET A 1 42.47 48.32 51.46
N LYS A 2 41.63 48.17 52.49
CA LYS A 2 40.26 47.60 52.56
C LYS A 2 39.90 46.43 51.60
N ARG A 3 39.24 45.34 52.02
CA ARG A 3 38.75 44.76 53.28
C ARG A 3 37.88 43.56 52.81
N ILE A 4 37.90 42.44 53.55
CA ILE A 4 36.70 41.61 53.89
C ILE A 4 36.12 40.73 52.75
N CYS A 5 35.72 39.46 52.92
CA CYS A 5 35.67 38.56 54.08
C CYS A 5 35.58 37.08 53.63
N SER A 6 36.09 36.21 54.52
CA SER A 6 35.60 34.89 54.99
C SER A 6 34.57 34.12 54.16
N ALA A 7 34.83 32.88 53.73
CA ALA A 7 35.12 31.64 54.48
C ALA A 7 33.87 30.94 55.06
N PHE A 8 33.97 29.60 55.14
CA PHE A 8 33.07 28.62 55.78
C PHE A 8 31.81 28.26 54.94
N ILE A 9 31.40 27.01 54.68
CA ILE A 9 31.37 25.77 55.50
C ILE A 9 31.29 24.52 54.57
N LEU A 10 31.99 23.43 54.94
CA LEU A 10 31.78 22.06 54.45
C LEU A 10 30.37 21.53 54.79
N SER A 11 29.67 20.84 53.88
CA SER A 11 28.95 19.62 54.27
C SER A 11 28.55 18.72 53.09
N VAL A 12 28.63 17.42 53.39
CA VAL A 12 28.46 16.23 52.57
C VAL A 12 26.99 15.80 52.52
N VAL A 13 26.41 15.47 51.36
CA VAL A 13 25.30 14.48 51.15
C VAL A 13 25.28 14.13 49.65
N SER A 14 25.78 12.96 49.22
CA SER A 14 25.10 11.67 49.02
C SER A 14 24.37 11.50 47.69
N ILE A 15 24.65 10.35 47.07
CA ILE A 15 24.38 9.89 45.72
C ILE A 15 22.92 9.46 45.58
N ILE A 16 22.23 9.90 44.52
CA ILE A 16 21.12 9.14 43.92
C ILE A 16 21.36 9.08 42.42
N SER A 17 22.04 8.02 41.99
CA SER A 17 22.01 7.58 40.60
C SER A 17 20.60 7.09 40.32
N LEU A 18 19.79 7.91 39.65
CA LEU A 18 18.48 7.51 39.16
C LEU A 18 18.70 6.58 37.97
N SER A 19 18.81 5.29 38.24
CA SER A 19 18.79 4.23 37.22
C SER A 19 17.42 4.25 36.55
N ILE A 20 17.29 4.99 35.45
CA ILE A 20 16.16 4.85 34.54
C ILE A 20 16.33 3.47 33.89
N ALA A 21 15.64 2.48 34.44
CA ALA A 21 15.49 1.19 33.77
C ALA A 21 14.84 1.47 32.41
N PRO A 22 15.44 1.06 31.28
CA PRO A 22 14.68 1.02 30.05
C PRO A 22 13.55 0.02 30.28
N ALA A 23 12.32 0.52 30.30
CA ALA A 23 11.14 -0.31 30.13
C ALA A 23 11.28 -0.96 28.75
N ALA A 24 11.77 -2.20 28.75
CA ALA A 24 11.69 -3.06 27.58
C ALA A 24 10.20 -3.28 27.30
N LEU A 25 9.65 -2.45 26.41
CA LEU A 25 8.42 -2.77 25.69
C LEU A 25 8.73 -3.96 24.79
N SER A 26 8.69 -5.16 25.36
CA SER A 26 8.55 -6.38 24.56
C SER A 26 7.14 -6.38 23.98
N GLN A 27 7.00 -5.83 22.78
CA GLN A 27 5.92 -6.19 21.86
C GLN A 27 6.54 -6.98 20.72
N THR A 28 6.86 -8.24 21.01
CA THR A 28 7.26 -9.23 20.01
C THR A 28 6.23 -10.36 20.06
N SER A 29 5.05 -10.11 19.50
CA SER A 29 4.09 -11.18 19.21
C SER A 29 3.14 -10.92 18.05
N SER A 30 3.24 -9.78 17.34
CA SER A 30 2.36 -9.44 16.21
C SER A 30 3.01 -9.64 14.84
N ASP A 31 4.32 -9.88 14.78
CA ASP A 31 5.07 -9.90 13.52
C ASP A 31 4.98 -11.27 12.82
N GLU A 32 5.00 -12.35 13.61
CA GLU A 32 4.93 -13.71 13.07
C GLU A 32 3.53 -14.04 12.51
N SER A 33 2.45 -13.58 13.14
CA SER A 33 1.07 -13.87 12.72
C SER A 33 0.64 -13.14 11.45
N VAL A 34 1.22 -11.97 11.17
CA VAL A 34 0.91 -11.23 9.93
C VAL A 34 1.74 -11.76 8.77
N SER A 35 2.96 -12.25 9.02
CA SER A 35 3.79 -12.88 7.99
C SER A 35 3.12 -14.12 7.37
N THR A 36 2.32 -14.86 8.15
CA THR A 36 1.58 -16.03 7.67
C THR A 36 0.35 -15.66 6.82
N LEU A 37 -0.27 -14.50 7.06
CA LEU A 37 -1.45 -14.06 6.28
C LEU A 37 -1.13 -13.83 4.79
N PHE A 38 0.11 -13.46 4.49
CA PHE A 38 0.55 -13.14 3.14
C PHE A 38 1.41 -14.25 2.57
N ASN A 39 0.76 -15.29 2.05
CA ASN A 39 1.43 -16.32 1.27
C ASN A 39 2.26 -15.67 0.15
N GLN A 40 3.60 -15.76 0.26
CA GLN A 40 4.49 -15.05 -0.65
C GLN A 40 4.31 -15.49 -2.10
N THR A 41 3.95 -16.75 -2.35
CA THR A 41 3.68 -17.25 -3.71
C THR A 41 2.48 -16.53 -4.33
N SER A 42 1.41 -16.35 -3.55
CA SER A 42 0.19 -15.66 -3.99
C SER A 42 0.44 -14.17 -4.16
N VAL A 43 1.19 -13.54 -3.24
CA VAL A 43 1.63 -12.15 -3.38
C VAL A 43 2.45 -11.94 -4.66
N ASP A 44 3.46 -12.78 -4.90
CA ASP A 44 4.33 -12.69 -6.05
C ASP A 44 3.58 -12.90 -7.37
N ALA A 45 2.55 -13.75 -7.36
CA ALA A 45 1.66 -13.94 -8.51
C ALA A 45 0.92 -12.64 -8.87
N VAL A 46 0.33 -11.95 -7.89
CA VAL A 46 -0.36 -10.67 -8.12
C VAL A 46 0.61 -9.56 -8.54
N ILE A 47 1.80 -9.50 -7.92
CA ILE A 47 2.86 -8.55 -8.33
C ILE A 47 3.31 -8.82 -9.77
N SER A 48 3.44 -10.08 -10.15
CA SER A 48 3.78 -10.49 -11.52
C SER A 48 2.72 -10.02 -12.51
N VAL A 49 1.43 -10.18 -12.20
CA VAL A 49 0.34 -9.65 -13.02
C VAL A 49 0.46 -8.12 -13.16
N ALA A 50 0.63 -7.38 -12.06
CA ALA A 50 0.80 -5.93 -12.10
C ALA A 50 2.05 -5.50 -12.92
N TYR A 51 3.13 -6.28 -12.86
CA TYR A 51 4.32 -6.07 -13.67
C TYR A 51 4.02 -6.25 -15.16
N GLN A 52 3.31 -7.32 -15.53
CA GLN A 52 2.96 -7.58 -16.93
C GLN A 52 2.05 -6.49 -17.48
N THR A 53 1.01 -6.09 -16.73
CA THR A 53 0.15 -4.97 -17.09
C THR A 53 0.97 -3.70 -17.35
N LYS A 54 1.88 -3.35 -16.43
CA LYS A 54 2.81 -2.22 -16.60
C LYS A 54 3.67 -2.34 -17.85
N SER A 55 4.26 -3.52 -18.10
CA SER A 55 5.14 -3.79 -19.25
C SER A 55 4.41 -3.63 -20.58
N THR A 56 3.19 -4.16 -20.67
CA THR A 56 2.34 -4.03 -21.86
C THR A 56 1.97 -2.58 -22.11
N ARG A 57 1.47 -1.86 -21.09
CA ARG A 57 1.10 -0.45 -21.22
C ARG A 57 2.30 0.45 -21.55
N TYR A 58 3.48 0.15 -20.99
CA TYR A 58 4.72 0.85 -21.36
C TYR A 58 5.02 0.69 -22.84
N SER A 59 4.91 -0.54 -23.36
CA SER A 59 5.21 -0.83 -24.76
C SER A 59 4.30 -0.05 -25.72
N GLU A 60 3.00 0.02 -25.42
CA GLU A 60 2.02 0.82 -26.18
C GLU A 60 2.34 2.32 -26.14
N PHE A 61 2.60 2.84 -24.93
CA PHE A 61 3.01 4.23 -24.76
C PHE A 61 4.31 4.54 -25.51
N ALA A 62 5.32 3.68 -25.42
CA ALA A 62 6.63 3.89 -26.03
C ALA A 62 6.55 3.90 -27.57
N GLN A 63 5.67 3.09 -28.15
CA GLN A 63 5.40 3.11 -29.59
C GLN A 63 4.86 4.48 -30.03
N LEU A 64 3.84 5.00 -29.34
CA LEU A 64 3.28 6.32 -29.65
C LEU A 64 4.26 7.45 -29.34
N PHE A 65 5.03 7.35 -28.26
CA PHE A 65 6.08 8.31 -27.94
C PHE A 65 7.09 8.44 -29.07
N ASN A 66 7.60 7.31 -29.59
CA ASN A 66 8.55 7.30 -30.70
C ASN A 66 7.93 7.81 -32.01
N LEU A 67 6.66 7.50 -32.27
CA LEU A 67 5.91 8.04 -33.41
C LEU A 67 5.84 9.57 -33.32
N CYS A 68 5.36 10.10 -32.20
CA CYS A 68 5.11 11.53 -32.01
C CYS A 68 6.38 12.37 -31.96
N GLN A 69 7.52 11.77 -31.60
CA GLN A 69 8.82 12.42 -31.77
C GLN A 69 9.19 12.64 -33.24
N LYS A 70 8.82 11.71 -34.13
CA LYS A 70 9.16 11.75 -35.56
C LYS A 70 8.10 12.49 -36.39
N HIS A 71 6.84 12.34 -36.01
CA HIS A 71 5.67 12.87 -36.70
C HIS A 71 4.74 13.56 -35.70
N PRO A 72 5.11 14.77 -35.22
CA PRO A 72 4.38 15.43 -34.13
C PRO A 72 2.94 15.86 -34.48
N VAL A 73 2.57 15.81 -35.75
CA VAL A 73 1.22 16.15 -36.25
C VAL A 73 0.39 14.91 -36.63
N ASP A 74 0.88 13.70 -36.36
CA ASP A 74 0.09 12.47 -36.50
C ASP A 74 -1.13 12.55 -35.57
N GLU A 75 -2.30 12.14 -36.06
CA GLU A 75 -3.57 12.26 -35.33
C GLU A 75 -3.57 11.54 -33.98
N ARG A 76 -2.75 10.49 -33.83
CA ARG A 76 -2.61 9.70 -32.61
C ARG A 76 -1.83 10.43 -31.51
N CYS A 77 -1.13 11.52 -31.84
CA CYS A 77 -0.33 12.30 -30.89
C CYS A 77 -1.16 13.20 -29.97
N GLY A 78 -2.47 13.27 -30.19
CA GLY A 78 -3.43 13.94 -29.32
C GLY A 78 -3.90 13.04 -28.16
N GLU A 79 -5.18 12.70 -28.17
CA GLU A 79 -5.84 12.03 -27.05
C GLU A 79 -5.38 10.58 -26.86
N GLU A 80 -5.09 9.84 -27.93
CA GLU A 80 -4.60 8.47 -27.83
C GLU A 80 -3.26 8.40 -27.08
N TYR A 81 -2.31 9.26 -27.46
CA TYR A 81 -1.03 9.37 -26.75
C TYR A 81 -1.20 9.71 -25.26
N LYS A 82 -2.07 10.67 -24.93
CA LYS A 82 -2.36 11.03 -23.53
C LYS A 82 -2.96 9.85 -22.76
N LEU A 83 -3.90 9.13 -23.38
CA LEU A 83 -4.55 7.96 -22.80
C LEU A 83 -3.55 6.85 -22.53
N LYS A 84 -2.73 6.47 -23.52
CA LYS A 84 -1.71 5.42 -23.36
C LYS A 84 -0.64 5.81 -22.33
N LYS A 85 -0.22 7.08 -22.30
CA LYS A 85 0.66 7.59 -21.24
C LYS A 85 0.02 7.46 -19.85
N SER A 86 -1.24 7.84 -19.72
CA SER A 86 -1.99 7.73 -18.46
C SER A 86 -2.08 6.28 -17.99
N HIS A 87 -2.49 5.36 -18.88
CA HIS A 87 -2.56 3.93 -18.58
C HIS A 87 -1.20 3.36 -18.11
N TYR A 88 -0.11 3.76 -18.75
CA TYR A 88 1.24 3.37 -18.32
C TYR A 88 1.58 3.90 -16.92
N GLU A 89 1.38 5.19 -16.65
CA GLU A 89 1.72 5.76 -15.34
C GLU A 89 0.86 5.19 -14.20
N ILE A 90 -0.43 4.89 -14.46
CA ILE A 90 -1.30 4.18 -13.51
C ILE A 90 -0.74 2.79 -13.21
N ALA A 91 -0.46 1.98 -14.25
CA ALA A 91 0.06 0.63 -14.08
C ALA A 91 1.43 0.61 -13.38
N LYS A 92 2.29 1.58 -13.72
CA LYS A 92 3.61 1.77 -13.09
C LYS A 92 3.49 2.13 -11.61
N SER A 93 2.61 3.06 -11.26
CA SER A 93 2.35 3.45 -9.87
C SER A 93 1.84 2.27 -9.05
N ASN A 94 0.87 1.52 -9.59
CA ASN A 94 0.30 0.35 -8.92
C ASN A 94 1.36 -0.74 -8.64
N HIS A 95 2.14 -1.13 -9.65
CA HIS A 95 3.25 -2.06 -9.45
C HIS A 95 4.28 -1.53 -8.43
N GLY A 96 4.60 -0.23 -8.48
CA GLY A 96 5.51 0.40 -7.53
C GLY A 96 5.02 0.33 -6.09
N ALA A 97 3.74 0.61 -5.85
CA ALA A 97 3.12 0.54 -4.53
C ALA A 97 3.16 -0.88 -3.96
N LEU A 98 2.83 -1.90 -4.76
CA LEU A 98 2.91 -3.29 -4.34
C LEU A 98 4.32 -3.70 -3.93
N VAL A 99 5.33 -3.38 -4.75
CA VAL A 99 6.73 -3.73 -4.44
C VAL A 99 7.20 -3.03 -3.16
N MET A 100 6.79 -1.77 -2.96
CA MET A 100 7.13 -1.01 -1.77
C MET A 100 6.47 -1.59 -0.51
N VAL A 101 5.18 -1.95 -0.57
CA VAL A 101 4.43 -2.44 0.60
C VAL A 101 4.70 -3.91 0.89
N ASN A 102 5.21 -4.67 -0.08
CA ASN A 102 5.63 -6.06 0.11
C ASN A 102 6.90 -6.22 0.96
N THR A 103 7.45 -5.17 1.56
CA THR A 103 8.55 -5.29 2.53
C THR A 103 8.01 -5.57 3.94
N PRO A 104 8.78 -6.24 4.82
CA PRO A 104 8.33 -6.57 6.18
C PRO A 104 7.79 -5.37 6.97
N GLU A 105 8.39 -4.19 6.78
CA GLU A 105 8.07 -2.97 7.51
C GLU A 105 6.66 -2.42 7.18
N PHE A 106 6.16 -2.70 5.97
CA PHE A 106 4.92 -2.10 5.46
C PHE A 106 3.79 -3.12 5.31
N ARG A 107 4.12 -4.41 5.21
CA ARG A 107 3.15 -5.48 4.95
C ARG A 107 2.07 -5.59 6.02
N SER A 108 2.42 -5.29 7.28
CA SER A 108 1.52 -5.33 8.44
C SER A 108 0.79 -4.03 8.72
N LEU A 109 0.91 -3.00 7.86
CA LEU A 109 0.17 -1.76 8.01
C LEU A 109 -1.33 -1.99 7.83
N PHE A 110 -2.11 -1.49 8.77
CA PHE A 110 -3.56 -1.39 8.61
C PHE A 110 -3.92 -0.43 7.49
N MET A 111 -5.04 -0.70 6.82
CA MET A 111 -5.52 0.16 5.75
C MET A 111 -5.88 1.55 6.29
N PRO A 112 -5.31 2.64 5.72
CA PRO A 112 -5.70 3.99 6.09
C PRO A 112 -7.18 4.25 5.76
N PRO A 113 -7.95 4.95 6.62
CA PRO A 113 -9.37 5.23 6.37
C PRO A 113 -9.65 5.94 5.04
N VAL A 114 -8.71 6.78 4.59
CA VAL A 114 -8.82 7.51 3.31
C VAL A 114 -8.82 6.59 2.08
N ASN A 115 -8.27 5.38 2.19
CA ASN A 115 -8.26 4.39 1.11
C ASN A 115 -9.52 3.52 1.08
N TYR A 116 -10.35 3.56 2.14
CA TYR A 116 -11.51 2.69 2.26
C TYR A 116 -12.50 2.80 1.09
N PRO A 117 -12.86 4.01 0.59
CA PRO A 117 -13.77 4.12 -0.55
C PRO A 117 -13.21 3.51 -1.84
N GLU A 118 -11.91 3.69 -2.11
CA GLU A 118 -11.27 3.09 -3.29
C GLU A 118 -11.21 1.56 -3.17
N PHE A 119 -10.93 1.05 -1.98
CA PHE A 119 -10.92 -0.38 -1.72
C PHE A 119 -12.29 -1.03 -1.91
N VAL A 120 -13.34 -0.41 -1.38
CA VAL A 120 -14.74 -0.83 -1.61
C VAL A 120 -15.06 -0.80 -3.10
N GLY A 121 -14.69 0.29 -3.80
CA GLY A 121 -14.86 0.39 -5.24
C GLY A 121 -14.17 -0.74 -6.01
N SER A 122 -12.98 -1.15 -5.58
CA SER A 122 -12.24 -2.26 -6.19
C SER A 122 -12.97 -3.60 -6.02
N LEU A 123 -13.47 -3.88 -4.82
CA LEU A 123 -14.25 -5.09 -4.55
C LEU A 123 -15.58 -5.11 -5.31
N THR A 124 -16.26 -3.96 -5.42
CA THR A 124 -17.47 -3.82 -6.25
C THR A 124 -17.17 -4.07 -7.72
N ALA A 125 -16.13 -3.44 -8.27
CA ALA A 125 -15.74 -3.59 -9.68
C ALA A 125 -15.34 -5.03 -10.02
N LEU A 126 -14.82 -5.78 -9.06
CA LEU A 126 -14.50 -7.20 -9.18
C LEU A 126 -15.70 -8.13 -8.91
N GLY A 127 -16.87 -7.60 -8.56
CA GLY A 127 -18.11 -8.35 -8.34
C GLY A 127 -18.27 -8.99 -6.97
N TYR A 128 -17.45 -8.63 -5.98
CA TYR A 128 -17.55 -9.14 -4.60
C TYR A 128 -18.52 -8.34 -3.73
N LEU A 129 -18.88 -7.12 -4.16
CA LEU A 129 -19.88 -6.28 -3.53
C LEU A 129 -20.89 -5.82 -4.59
N SER A 130 -22.14 -5.58 -4.18
CA SER A 130 -23.20 -5.10 -5.08
C SER A 130 -23.06 -3.60 -5.34
N GLU A 131 -23.28 -3.17 -6.60
CA GLU A 131 -23.36 -1.76 -6.99
C GLU A 131 -24.59 -1.05 -6.40
N GLU A 132 -25.64 -1.80 -6.05
CA GLU A 132 -26.91 -1.26 -5.54
C GLU A 132 -26.79 -0.74 -4.10
N GLN A 133 -25.73 -1.12 -3.40
CA GLN A 133 -25.47 -0.70 -2.03
C GLN A 133 -24.66 0.59 -2.06
N GLU A 134 -25.25 1.69 -1.55
CA GLU A 134 -24.49 2.93 -1.33
C GLU A 134 -23.26 2.62 -0.48
N GLN A 135 -22.07 3.01 -0.95
CA GLN A 135 -20.80 2.72 -0.28
C GLN A 135 -20.79 3.17 1.19
N GLU A 136 -21.49 4.27 1.50
CA GLU A 136 -21.62 4.82 2.85
C GLU A 136 -22.48 3.97 3.80
N LYS A 137 -23.30 3.05 3.25
CA LYS A 137 -24.19 2.16 4.02
C LYS A 137 -23.59 0.77 4.24
N LEU A 138 -22.47 0.44 3.59
CA LEU A 138 -21.81 -0.84 3.74
C LEU A 138 -21.19 -0.97 5.13
N LYS A 139 -21.58 -2.01 5.87
CA LYS A 139 -20.95 -2.33 7.14
C LYS A 139 -19.56 -2.90 6.89
N GLN A 140 -18.63 -2.61 7.80
CA GLN A 140 -17.27 -3.17 7.76
C GLN A 140 -17.28 -4.70 7.67
N GLU A 141 -18.23 -5.37 8.33
CA GLU A 141 -18.41 -6.83 8.29
C GLU A 141 -18.67 -7.36 6.87
N GLN A 142 -19.44 -6.62 6.06
CA GLN A 142 -19.75 -7.00 4.67
C GLN A 142 -18.51 -6.84 3.78
N VAL A 143 -17.75 -5.76 3.98
CA VAL A 143 -16.50 -5.51 3.25
C VAL A 143 -15.44 -6.54 3.62
N LEU A 144 -15.32 -6.91 4.89
CA LEU A 144 -14.42 -7.96 5.35
C LEU A 144 -14.81 -9.34 4.78
N ALA A 145 -16.11 -9.66 4.73
CA ALA A 145 -16.59 -10.89 4.11
C ALA A 145 -16.25 -10.96 2.61
N ALA A 146 -16.48 -9.86 1.88
CA ALA A 146 -16.12 -9.74 0.47
C ALA A 146 -14.61 -9.89 0.25
N LEU A 147 -13.79 -9.24 1.09
CA LEU A 147 -12.34 -9.41 1.07
C LEU A 147 -11.93 -10.87 1.30
N ASN A 148 -12.48 -11.54 2.32
CA ASN A 148 -12.13 -12.93 2.61
C ASN A 148 -12.51 -13.88 1.48
N GLN A 149 -13.62 -13.63 0.80
CA GLN A 149 -13.96 -14.38 -0.42
C GLN A 149 -12.92 -14.17 -1.53
N TRP A 150 -12.43 -12.94 -1.72
CA TRP A 150 -11.36 -12.65 -2.67
C TRP A 150 -10.05 -13.33 -2.27
N LEU A 151 -9.69 -13.29 -0.98
CA LEU A 151 -8.47 -13.91 -0.44
C LEU A 151 -8.46 -15.42 -0.68
N ASP A 152 -9.56 -16.11 -0.34
CA ASP A 152 -9.70 -17.56 -0.54
C ASP A 152 -9.51 -17.96 -2.01
N LEU A 153 -10.16 -17.24 -2.93
CA LEU A 153 -10.07 -17.51 -4.37
C LEU A 153 -8.68 -17.26 -4.95
N ASN A 154 -7.86 -16.43 -4.30
CA ASN A 154 -6.51 -16.10 -4.72
C ASN A 154 -5.43 -16.78 -3.87
N GLY A 155 -5.79 -17.77 -3.04
CA GLY A 155 -4.84 -18.59 -2.29
C GLY A 155 -4.16 -17.85 -1.12
N PHE A 156 -4.89 -16.95 -0.47
CA PHE A 156 -4.49 -16.31 0.78
C PHE A 156 -5.31 -16.88 1.95
N ASP A 157 -4.79 -16.73 3.16
CA ASP A 157 -5.56 -17.02 4.37
C ASP A 157 -6.59 -15.91 4.63
N GLN A 158 -7.72 -16.28 5.21
CA GLN A 158 -8.70 -15.31 5.68
C GLN A 158 -8.13 -14.43 6.79
N THR A 159 -8.68 -13.22 6.89
CA THR A 159 -8.28 -12.21 7.85
C THR A 159 -9.47 -11.69 8.65
N THR A 160 -9.21 -11.22 9.87
CA THR A 160 -10.16 -10.44 10.67
C THR A 160 -9.98 -8.94 10.49
N GLU A 161 -8.88 -8.52 9.85
CA GLU A 161 -8.46 -7.13 9.70
C GLU A 161 -8.12 -6.80 8.24
N ILE A 162 -8.34 -5.54 7.84
CA ILE A 162 -8.02 -5.09 6.48
C ILE A 162 -6.67 -4.36 6.52
N TYR A 163 -5.64 -5.04 6.03
CA TYR A 163 -4.31 -4.47 5.84
C TYR A 163 -4.21 -3.69 4.54
N PHE A 164 -3.32 -2.71 4.49
CA PHE A 164 -3.07 -1.92 3.30
C PHE A 164 -2.61 -2.78 2.11
N MET A 165 -1.83 -3.84 2.39
CA MET A 165 -1.43 -4.80 1.37
C MET A 165 -2.63 -5.52 0.74
N HIS A 166 -3.67 -5.88 1.50
CA HIS A 166 -4.90 -6.44 0.93
C HIS A 166 -5.55 -5.49 -0.07
N ALA A 167 -5.66 -4.21 0.29
CA ALA A 167 -6.25 -3.21 -0.59
C ALA A 167 -5.45 -3.06 -1.90
N LEU A 168 -4.11 -3.05 -1.82
CA LEU A 168 -3.27 -2.98 -3.00
C LEU A 168 -3.36 -4.23 -3.89
N LEU A 169 -3.43 -5.42 -3.30
CA LEU A 169 -3.55 -6.67 -4.04
C LEU A 169 -4.88 -6.75 -4.81
N VAL A 170 -6.00 -6.41 -4.15
CA VAL A 170 -7.32 -6.34 -4.79
C VAL A 170 -7.32 -5.29 -5.90
N ARG A 171 -6.80 -4.09 -5.62
CA ARG A 171 -6.69 -3.00 -6.60
C ARG A 171 -5.86 -3.39 -7.81
N ALA A 172 -4.80 -4.17 -7.61
CA ALA A 172 -3.94 -4.61 -8.70
C ALA A 172 -4.65 -5.56 -9.68
N GLN A 173 -5.51 -6.45 -9.17
CA GLN A 173 -6.33 -7.31 -10.01
C GLN A 173 -7.35 -6.48 -10.79
N GLU A 174 -8.08 -5.58 -10.12
CA GLU A 174 -9.05 -4.69 -10.75
C GLU A 174 -8.41 -3.84 -11.86
N LEU A 175 -7.28 -3.18 -11.57
CA LEU A 175 -6.56 -2.36 -12.55
C LEU A 175 -6.08 -3.16 -13.75
N SER A 176 -5.65 -4.40 -13.54
CA SER A 176 -5.21 -5.26 -14.65
C SER A 176 -6.40 -5.60 -15.56
N GLN A 177 -7.55 -5.99 -15.00
CA GLN A 177 -8.77 -6.22 -15.78
C GLN A 177 -9.26 -4.94 -16.49
N GLN A 178 -9.23 -3.81 -15.79
CA GLN A 178 -9.67 -2.52 -16.33
C GLN A 178 -8.81 -2.08 -17.51
N LEU A 179 -7.48 -2.23 -17.40
CA LEU A 179 -6.55 -1.80 -18.44
C LEU A 179 -6.50 -2.77 -19.60
N ASP A 180 -6.65 -4.08 -19.38
CA ASP A 180 -6.74 -5.08 -20.45
C ASP A 180 -8.01 -4.87 -21.29
N ASN A 181 -9.14 -4.57 -20.67
CA ASN A 181 -10.41 -4.31 -21.37
C ASN A 181 -10.47 -2.95 -22.08
N ARG A 182 -9.50 -2.06 -21.83
CA ARG A 182 -9.39 -0.72 -22.43
C ARG A 182 -8.19 -0.59 -23.38
N GLY A 183 -7.72 -1.74 -23.90
CA GLY A 183 -6.68 -1.84 -24.93
C GLY A 183 -7.01 -1.07 -26.19
#